data_AF-A0A3N5R3D9-F1
#
_entry.id   AF-A0A3N5R3D9-F1
#
_cell.length_a   1.000
_cell.length_b   1.000
_cell.length_c   1.000
_cell.angle_alpha   90.00
_cell.angle_beta   90.00
_cell.angle_gamma   90.00
#
_symmetry.space_group_name_H-M   'P 1'
#
loop_
_entity.id
_entity.type
_entity.pdbx_description
1 polymer ?
#
loop_
_entity_poly.entity_id
_entity_poly.type
_entity_poly.pdbx_seq_one_letter_code
_entity_poly.pdbx_strand_id
1 'polypeptide(L)'
;MTIQDKNTQNRNQIDYSKIAKTIELLSRGNHISVGDTPNDIVYETRLFRLLHYHSLVKKVSPTPILVVYALINRSYVLDLQPNKSWIRHLLTQG
;
A
#
# COMPACT_ATOMS: atom_id res chain seq x y z
N MET A 1 -36.80 8.84 43.03
CA MET A 1 -36.12 10.08 42.61
C MET A 1 -34.71 9.97 43.19
N THR A 2 -33.61 9.77 42.49
CA THR A 2 -33.22 10.23 41.15
C THR A 2 -31.84 9.66 40.82
N ILE A 3 -31.73 9.17 39.59
CA ILE A 3 -30.56 9.08 38.68
C ILE A 3 -29.43 8.07 38.97
N GLN A 4 -29.28 7.19 37.99
CA GLN A 4 -28.10 6.36 37.74
C GLN A 4 -27.00 7.18 37.04
N ASP A 5 -25.77 7.11 37.55
CA ASP A 5 -24.58 7.53 36.81
C ASP A 5 -23.97 6.35 36.04
N LYS A 6 -24.41 6.16 34.79
CA LYS A 6 -23.93 5.13 33.85
C LYS A 6 -22.72 5.56 33.00
N ASN A 7 -21.86 6.48 33.44
CA ASN A 7 -20.91 7.12 32.51
C ASN A 7 -19.42 7.11 32.90
N THR A 8 -18.96 6.10 33.64
CA THR A 8 -17.53 5.97 34.01
C THR A 8 -16.81 4.78 33.34
N GLN A 9 -17.51 4.00 32.50
CA GLN A 9 -16.99 2.74 31.94
C GLN A 9 -16.46 2.87 30.48
N ASN A 10 -15.81 3.97 30.10
CA ASN A 10 -15.34 4.10 28.72
C ASN A 10 -14.06 4.95 28.54
N ARG A 11 -12.99 4.64 29.28
CA ARG A 11 -11.70 5.35 29.06
C ARG A 11 -10.42 4.53 28.98
N ASN A 12 -10.37 3.24 29.28
CA ASN A 12 -9.08 2.52 29.29
C ASN A 12 -9.14 1.12 28.67
N GLN A 13 -9.61 0.99 27.43
CA GLN A 13 -9.29 -0.20 26.65
C GLN A 13 -7.93 0.03 25.99
N ILE A 14 -6.85 -0.35 26.69
CA ILE A 14 -5.51 -0.37 26.10
C ILE A 14 -5.59 -1.31 24.90
N ASP A 15 -5.44 -0.75 23.71
CA ASP A 15 -5.51 -1.49 22.46
C ASP A 15 -4.21 -2.29 22.30
N TYR A 16 -4.17 -3.48 22.91
CA TYR A 16 -3.04 -4.40 22.90
C TYR A 16 -2.59 -4.76 21.47
N SER A 17 -3.45 -4.61 20.46
CA SER A 17 -3.10 -4.81 19.05
C SER A 17 -2.05 -3.81 18.55
N LYS A 18 -2.09 -2.55 19.03
CA LYS A 18 -1.11 -1.52 18.69
C LYS A 18 0.24 -1.81 19.33
N ILE A 19 0.26 -2.29 20.57
CA ILE A 19 1.50 -2.65 21.28
C ILE A 19 2.16 -3.84 20.59
N ALA A 20 1.39 -4.88 20.25
CA ALA A 20 1.90 -6.03 19.51
C ALA A 20 2.50 -5.63 18.15
N LYS A 21 1.79 -4.76 17.40
CA LYS A 21 2.27 -4.26 16.10
C LYS A 21 3.54 -3.40 16.23
N THR A 22 3.65 -2.58 17.27
CA THR A 22 4.87 -1.78 17.52
C THR A 22 6.06 -2.68 17.84
N ILE A 23 5.88 -3.70 18.68
CA ILE A 23 6.95 -4.68 18.97
C ILE A 23 7.36 -5.42 17.68
N GLU A 24 6.40 -5.85 16.87
CA GLU A 24 6.67 -6.49 15.58
C GLU A 24 7.47 -5.58 14.63
N LEU A 25 7.10 -4.29 14.53
CA LEU A 25 7.80 -3.32 13.69
C LEU A 25 9.24 -3.06 14.15
N LEU A 26 9.48 -3.02 15.47
CA LEU A 26 10.83 -2.87 16.02
C LEU A 26 11.68 -4.14 15.79
N SER A 27 11.07 -5.32 15.86
CA SER A 27 11.77 -6.61 15.64
C SER A 27 12.06 -6.92 14.18
N ARG A 28 11.25 -6.45 13.22
CA ARG A 28 11.41 -6.74 11.78
C ARG A 28 12.63 -6.09 11.11
N GLY A 29 13.34 -5.21 11.82
CA GLY A 29 14.39 -4.38 11.22
C GLY A 29 13.83 -3.41 10.19
N ASN A 30 14.63 -2.43 9.75
CA ASN A 30 14.19 -1.30 8.91
C ASN A 30 13.74 -1.69 7.48
N HIS A 31 13.51 -2.97 7.18
CA HIS A 31 13.15 -3.43 5.84
C HIS A 31 11.64 -3.49 5.65
N ILE A 32 11.08 -2.43 5.06
CA ILE A 32 9.68 -2.35 4.66
C ILE A 32 9.58 -2.71 3.16
N SER A 33 8.83 -3.75 2.84
CA SER A 33 8.57 -4.15 1.45
C SER A 33 7.73 -3.10 0.73
N VAL A 34 8.21 -2.63 -0.43
CA VAL A 34 7.58 -1.63 -1.28
C VAL A 34 7.82 -1.97 -2.75
N GLY A 35 6.90 -1.60 -3.64
CA GLY A 35 7.01 -1.89 -5.07
C GLY A 35 6.73 -3.34 -5.42
N ASP A 36 5.91 -4.02 -4.61
CA ASP A 36 5.67 -5.48 -4.71
C ASP A 36 4.54 -5.84 -5.69
N THR A 37 3.93 -4.89 -6.39
CA THR A 37 2.86 -5.23 -7.34
C THR A 37 3.46 -6.04 -8.50
N PRO A 38 2.94 -7.25 -8.80
CA PRO A 38 3.52 -8.12 -9.83
C PRO A 38 3.65 -7.42 -11.18
N ASN A 39 4.87 -7.42 -11.72
CA ASN A 39 5.20 -6.78 -12.99
C ASN A 39 6.40 -7.45 -13.67
N ASP A 40 6.46 -7.29 -14.99
CA ASP A 40 7.59 -7.71 -15.81
C ASP A 40 8.28 -6.49 -16.42
N ILE A 41 9.60 -6.57 -16.61
CA ILE A 41 10.36 -5.59 -17.38
C ILE A 41 10.20 -5.95 -18.86
N VAL A 42 9.44 -5.16 -19.61
CA VAL A 42 9.18 -5.39 -21.04
C VAL A 42 10.13 -4.64 -21.96
N TYR A 43 10.80 -3.62 -21.44
CA TYR A 43 11.83 -2.88 -22.15
C TYR A 43 12.80 -2.24 -21.17
N GLU A 44 14.09 -2.26 -21.51
CA GLU A 44 15.15 -1.72 -20.65
C GLU A 44 16.20 -0.98 -21.47
N THR A 45 16.61 0.16 -20.95
CA THR A 45 17.71 0.98 -21.49
C THR A 45 18.61 1.41 -20.36
N ARG A 46 19.71 2.09 -20.71
CA ARG A 46 20.56 2.75 -19.71
C ARG A 46 19.83 3.81 -18.87
N LEU A 47 18.74 4.39 -19.39
CA LEU A 47 18.05 5.52 -18.76
C LEU A 47 16.81 5.10 -17.96
N PHE A 48 16.11 4.04 -18.39
CA PHE A 48 14.86 3.63 -17.77
C PHE A 48 14.53 2.16 -18.02
N ARG A 49 13.62 1.64 -17.19
CA ARG A 49 12.94 0.36 -17.36
C ARG A 49 11.45 0.60 -17.53
N LEU A 50 10.85 -0.05 -18.52
CA LEU A 50 9.41 -0.07 -18.73
C LEU A 50 8.84 -1.31 -18.06
N LEU A 51 7.96 -1.09 -17.08
CA LEU A 51 7.30 -2.15 -16.32
C LEU A 51 5.89 -2.37 -16.86
N HIS A 52 5.56 -3.62 -17.15
CA HIS A 52 4.19 -4.05 -17.45
C HIS A 52 3.63 -4.76 -16.22
N TYR A 53 2.64 -4.16 -15.58
CA TYR A 53 2.00 -4.76 -14.42
C TYR A 53 0.98 -5.83 -14.81
N HIS A 54 0.91 -6.90 -14.04
CA HIS A 54 -0.04 -7.99 -14.28
C HIS A 54 -1.46 -7.53 -13.95
N SER A 55 -2.39 -7.79 -14.86
CA SER A 55 -3.81 -7.48 -14.62
C SER A 55 -4.34 -8.27 -13.42
N LEU A 56 -5.10 -7.59 -12.56
CA LEU A 56 -5.82 -8.23 -11.44
C LEU A 56 -7.26 -8.58 -11.79
N VAL A 57 -7.73 -8.21 -12.99
CA VAL A 57 -9.09 -8.41 -13.47
C VAL A 57 -9.13 -9.09 -14.85
N LYS A 58 -10.23 -9.77 -15.16
CA LYS A 58 -10.42 -10.45 -16.45
C LYS A 58 -10.69 -9.49 -17.61
N LYS A 59 -11.40 -8.40 -17.35
CA LYS A 59 -11.78 -7.39 -18.34
C LYS A 59 -10.99 -6.13 -18.06
N VAL A 60 -10.17 -5.71 -19.02
CA VAL A 60 -9.33 -4.51 -18.93
C VAL A 60 -9.83 -3.45 -19.92
N SER A 61 -9.59 -2.18 -19.61
CA SER A 61 -9.79 -1.08 -20.55
C SER A 61 -8.98 -1.31 -21.84
N PRO A 62 -9.55 -1.02 -23.02
CA PRO A 62 -8.83 -1.14 -24.30
C PRO A 62 -7.69 -0.11 -24.41
N THR A 63 -7.78 1.02 -23.70
CA THR A 63 -6.77 2.08 -23.72
C THR A 63 -5.84 1.91 -22.52
N PRO A 64 -4.53 1.70 -22.72
CA PRO A 64 -3.58 1.54 -21.62
C PRO A 64 -3.26 2.88 -20.94
N ILE A 65 -2.87 2.79 -19.67
CA ILE A 65 -2.36 3.94 -18.89
C ILE A 65 -0.84 3.84 -18.83
N LEU A 66 -0.15 4.90 -19.26
CA LEU A 66 1.30 5.04 -19.10
C LEU A 66 1.60 5.93 -17.90
N VAL A 67 2.34 5.39 -16.93
CA VAL A 67 2.74 6.12 -15.72
C VAL A 67 4.21 6.53 -15.83
N VAL A 68 4.48 7.82 -15.83
CA VAL A 68 5.83 8.39 -15.81
C VAL A 68 6.03 9.10 -14.47
N TYR A 69 6.99 8.65 -13.68
CA TYR A 69 7.29 9.21 -12.36
C TYR A 69 8.40 10.27 -12.43
N ALA A 70 8.48 11.12 -11.41
CA ALA A 70 9.52 12.14 -11.31
C ALA A 70 10.90 11.52 -11.02
N LEU A 71 11.93 11.94 -11.76
CA LEU A 71 13.31 11.41 -11.64
C LEU A 71 13.98 11.73 -10.29
N ILE A 72 13.41 12.65 -9.50
CA ILE A 72 13.91 13.02 -8.18
C ILE A 72 13.59 11.93 -7.15
N ASN A 73 12.45 11.25 -7.30
CA ASN A 73 11.95 10.27 -6.33
C ASN A 73 12.17 8.83 -6.81
N ARG A 74 12.06 7.90 -5.87
CA ARG A 74 12.07 6.46 -6.19
C ARG A 74 10.78 6.08 -6.93
N SER A 75 10.89 5.14 -7.88
CA SER A 75 9.78 4.69 -8.72
C SER A 75 8.60 4.11 -7.93
N TYR A 76 8.86 3.53 -6.75
CA TYR A 76 7.83 2.92 -5.89
C TYR A 76 6.93 3.94 -5.16
N VAL A 77 7.10 5.25 -5.38
CA VAL A 77 6.23 6.26 -4.72
C VAL A 77 4.75 6.08 -5.04
N LEU A 78 4.44 5.50 -6.21
CA LEU A 78 3.07 5.16 -6.64
C LEU A 78 2.67 3.72 -6.29
N ASP A 79 3.63 2.90 -5.85
CA ASP A 79 3.45 1.48 -5.52
C ASP A 79 4.16 1.17 -4.21
N LEU A 80 3.61 1.68 -3.11
CA LEU A 80 4.19 1.47 -1.78
C LEU A 80 3.83 0.07 -1.25
N GLN A 81 2.93 0.03 -0.27
CA GLN A 81 2.40 -1.22 0.28
C GLN A 81 1.10 -1.59 -0.45
N PRO A 82 0.63 -2.85 -0.37
CA PRO A 82 -0.59 -3.28 -1.05
C PRO A 82 -1.86 -2.48 -0.69
N ASN A 83 -1.89 -1.80 0.47
CA ASN A 83 -2.97 -0.91 0.92
C ASN A 83 -2.74 0.58 0.60
N LYS A 84 -1.56 0.94 0.09
CA LYS A 84 -1.12 2.31 -0.26
C LYS A 84 -0.56 2.37 -1.69
N SER A 85 -0.88 1.38 -2.51
CA SER A 85 -0.46 1.32 -3.91
C SER A 85 -1.56 1.89 -4.79
N TRP A 86 -1.24 2.99 -5.45
CA TRP A 86 -2.12 3.60 -6.44
C TRP A 86 -2.17 2.74 -7.70
N ILE A 87 -1.03 2.15 -8.10
CA ILE A 87 -0.95 1.23 -9.24
C ILE A 87 -1.86 0.02 -9.04
N ARG A 88 -1.81 -0.62 -7.87
CA ARG A 88 -2.67 -1.76 -7.54
C ARG A 88 -4.15 -1.39 -7.56
N HIS A 89 -4.48 -0.18 -7.11
CA HIS A 89 -5.86 0.31 -7.17
C HIS A 89 -6.34 0.43 -8.63
N LEU A 90 -5.55 1.01 -9.53
CA LEU A 90 -5.87 1.08 -10.96
C LEU A 90 -6.08 -0.30 -11.57
N LEU A 91 -5.17 -1.25 -11.30
CA LEU A 91 -5.28 -2.62 -11.81
C LEU A 91 -6.55 -3.35 -11.33
N THR A 92 -7.10 -2.94 -10.19
CA THR A 92 -8.35 -3.50 -9.66
C THR A 92 -9.58 -2.91 -10.35
N GLN A 93 -9.49 -1.72 -10.96
CA GLN A 93 -10.60 -1.08 -11.66
C GLN A 93 -10.76 -1.55 -13.11
N GLY A 94 -9.69 -2.06 -13.74
CA GLY A 94 -9.70 -2.62 -15.10
C GLY A 94 -9.33 -1.62 -16.18
#